data_AF-W6QCG7-F1
#
_entry.id   AF-W6QCG7-F1
#
_cell.length_a   1.000
_cell.length_b   1.000
_cell.length_c   1.000
_cell.angle_alpha   90.00
_cell.angle_beta   90.00
_cell.angle_gamma   90.00
#
_symmetry.space_group_name_H-M   'P 1'
#
loop_
_entity.id
_entity.type
_entity.pdbx_description
1 polymer ?
#
loop_
_entity_poly.entity_id
_entity_poly.type
_entity_poly.pdbx_seq_one_letter_code
_entity_poly.pdbx_strand_id
1 'polypeptide(L)'
;MGIIWSQIFPPPPTLTEVNLPSQDGKVFIVTGGYSGVGFHICRILYRVGGTVYLAGRSEEKALEAIAKIKSLCTPTPPEGNIIFLPLSLDDLTSIKPAVKRFVAAESRLDVLFNNAGISSPPRGTSPQGHDLQFATNCLGPHLFTQLLLPILRHTAGATPVASVRVIWTASIVVDAFALETGIDLAELLQKDAEKSRNYLNTKIGNWFLADALANQIDKHHAP
;
A
#
# COMPACT_ATOMS: atom_id res chain seq x y z
N MET A 1 -13.19 -24.60 5.36
CA MET A 1 -14.17 -23.74 6.07
C MET A 1 -13.51 -22.77 7.06
N GLY A 2 -12.62 -23.20 7.97
CA GLY A 2 -12.12 -22.34 9.07
C GLY A 2 -11.50 -20.98 8.67
N ILE A 3 -10.67 -20.92 7.62
CA ILE A 3 -9.98 -19.68 7.21
C ILE A 3 -10.98 -18.60 6.75
N ILE A 4 -11.91 -18.94 5.86
CA ILE A 4 -12.91 -17.99 5.36
C ILE A 4 -13.80 -17.47 6.50
N TRP A 5 -14.26 -18.35 7.39
CA TRP A 5 -15.05 -17.94 8.56
C TRP A 5 -14.28 -16.98 9.47
N SER A 6 -12.99 -17.22 9.70
CA SER A 6 -12.14 -16.33 10.50
C SER A 6 -11.88 -14.98 9.83
N GLN A 7 -11.91 -14.90 8.50
CA GLN A 7 -11.78 -13.64 7.74
C GLN A 7 -13.08 -12.83 7.76
N ILE A 8 -14.25 -13.50 7.75
CA ILE A 8 -15.56 -12.83 7.81
C ILE A 8 -15.86 -12.36 9.24
N PHE A 9 -15.49 -13.16 10.25
CA PHE A 9 -15.69 -12.86 11.66
C PHE A 9 -14.35 -12.86 12.41
N PRO A 10 -13.50 -11.86 12.17
CA PRO A 10 -12.21 -11.78 12.85
C PRO A 10 -12.41 -11.59 14.36
N PRO A 11 -11.55 -12.19 15.19
CA PRO A 11 -11.57 -11.91 16.62
C PRO A 11 -11.28 -10.42 16.89
N PRO A 12 -11.69 -9.88 18.05
CA PRO A 12 -11.38 -8.51 18.42
C PRO A 12 -9.87 -8.22 18.31
N PRO A 13 -9.46 -7.11 17.69
CA PRO A 13 -8.05 -6.78 17.54
C PRO A 13 -7.41 -6.50 18.91
N THR A 14 -6.27 -7.14 19.16
CA THR A 14 -5.48 -6.90 20.38
C THR A 14 -4.74 -5.56 20.34
N LEU A 15 -4.40 -5.08 19.14
CA LEU A 15 -3.82 -3.78 18.88
C LEU A 15 -4.84 -2.90 18.17
N THR A 16 -5.18 -1.78 18.79
CA THR A 16 -6.17 -0.80 18.33
C THR A 16 -5.53 0.57 18.31
N GLU A 17 -6.25 1.55 17.80
CA GLU A 17 -5.80 2.94 17.89
C GLU A 17 -5.57 3.39 19.35
N VAL A 18 -6.26 2.81 20.33
CA VAL A 18 -6.21 3.23 21.75
C VAL A 18 -4.91 2.80 22.44
N ASN A 19 -4.37 1.63 22.08
CA ASN A 19 -3.18 1.05 22.71
C ASN A 19 -1.99 0.92 21.76
N LEU A 20 -2.07 1.52 20.57
CA LEU A 20 -0.93 1.64 19.66
C LEU A 20 0.11 2.59 20.29
N PRO A 21 1.37 2.14 20.49
CA PRO A 21 2.42 3.01 21.01
C PRO A 21 2.71 4.18 20.05
N SER A 22 3.35 5.23 20.58
CA SER A 22 3.81 6.35 19.76
C SER A 22 4.61 5.88 18.55
N GLN A 23 4.34 6.51 17.41
CA GLN A 23 5.06 6.37 16.16
C GLN A 23 5.87 7.64 15.83
N ASP A 24 6.15 8.46 16.84
CA ASP A 24 6.99 9.66 16.68
C ASP A 24 8.33 9.31 16.02
N GLY A 25 8.74 10.15 15.07
CA GLY A 25 9.98 9.98 14.32
C GLY A 25 9.96 8.87 13.26
N LYS A 26 8.85 8.15 13.08
CA LYS A 26 8.68 7.18 12.00
C LYS A 26 7.96 7.79 10.80
N VAL A 27 8.34 7.32 9.61
CA VAL A 27 7.81 7.79 8.33
C VAL A 27 7.08 6.66 7.62
N PHE A 28 5.86 6.95 7.18
CA PHE A 28 4.94 6.01 6.55
C PHE A 28 4.52 6.53 5.18
N ILE A 29 4.41 5.64 4.19
CA ILE A 29 3.70 5.94 2.95
C ILE A 29 2.47 5.04 2.87
N VAL A 30 1.30 5.65 2.68
CA VAL A 30 0.03 4.93 2.49
C VAL A 30 -0.54 5.28 1.13
N THR A 31 -0.52 4.32 0.22
CA THR A 31 -1.18 4.48 -1.08
C THR A 31 -2.70 4.34 -0.93
N GLY A 32 -3.47 5.23 -1.57
CA GLY A 32 -4.93 5.16 -1.53
C GLY A 32 -5.53 5.55 -0.17
N GLY A 33 -4.91 6.49 0.54
CA GLY A 33 -5.36 6.95 1.86
C GLY A 33 -6.59 7.88 1.87
N TYR A 34 -7.31 8.02 0.75
CA TYR A 34 -8.49 8.89 0.64
C TYR A 34 -9.71 8.34 1.37
N SER A 35 -9.85 7.02 1.40
CA SER A 35 -11.06 6.35 1.86
C SER A 35 -10.76 4.94 2.40
N GLY A 36 -11.79 4.31 2.97
CA GLY A 36 -11.75 2.93 3.42
C GLY A 36 -10.59 2.64 4.38
N VAL A 37 -9.95 1.50 4.19
CA VAL A 37 -8.85 1.02 5.04
C VAL A 37 -7.67 2.00 5.03
N GLY A 38 -7.29 2.52 3.86
CA GLY A 38 -6.18 3.47 3.74
C GLY A 38 -6.40 4.75 4.56
N PHE A 39 -7.62 5.30 4.52
CA PHE A 39 -7.98 6.47 5.35
C PHE A 39 -7.81 6.19 6.84
N HIS A 40 -8.29 5.04 7.31
CA HIS A 40 -8.16 4.67 8.72
C HIS A 40 -6.71 4.40 9.12
N ILE A 41 -5.90 3.78 8.26
CA ILE A 41 -4.45 3.64 8.50
C ILE A 41 -3.81 5.01 8.68
N CYS A 42 -4.04 5.94 7.74
CA CYS A 42 -3.51 7.31 7.84
C CYS A 42 -3.95 8.00 9.13
N ARG A 43 -5.24 7.91 9.48
CA ARG A 43 -5.80 8.49 10.70
C ARG A 43 -5.13 7.95 11.95
N ILE A 44 -5.00 6.63 12.05
CA ILE A 44 -4.44 5.96 13.22
C ILE A 44 -2.98 6.35 13.41
N LEU A 45 -2.17 6.29 12.34
CA LEU A 45 -0.75 6.64 12.38
C LEU A 45 -0.53 8.12 12.68
N TYR A 46 -1.33 9.01 12.09
CA TYR A 46 -1.33 10.44 12.39
C TYR A 46 -1.61 10.69 13.87
N ARG A 47 -2.64 10.04 14.43
CA ARG A 47 -3.06 10.24 15.83
C ARG A 47 -2.02 9.82 16.87
N VAL A 48 -1.09 8.96 16.52
CA VAL A 48 -0.02 8.51 17.42
C VAL A 48 1.34 9.10 17.06
N GLY A 49 1.37 10.22 16.33
CA GLY A 49 2.60 10.98 16.09
C GLY A 49 3.41 10.62 14.85
N GLY A 50 2.95 9.70 14.00
CA GLY A 50 3.67 9.29 12.79
C GLY A 50 3.66 10.36 11.69
N THR A 51 4.73 10.42 10.89
CA THR A 51 4.76 11.19 9.63
C THR A 51 4.18 10.33 8.51
N VAL A 52 3.02 10.71 7.99
CA VAL A 52 2.25 9.93 7.02
C VAL A 52 2.18 10.63 5.67
N TYR A 53 2.73 10.00 4.64
CA TYR A 53 2.54 10.40 3.25
C TYR A 53 1.29 9.70 2.69
N LEU A 54 0.23 10.47 2.49
CA LEU A 54 -0.96 10.03 1.80
C LEU A 54 -0.69 10.10 0.30
N ALA A 55 -0.41 8.95 -0.31
CA ALA A 55 -0.03 8.86 -1.71
C ALA A 55 -1.23 8.57 -2.63
N GLY A 56 -1.40 9.38 -3.68
CA GLY A 56 -2.43 9.15 -4.68
C GLY A 56 -2.55 10.25 -5.74
N ARG A 57 -3.56 10.11 -6.62
CA ARG A 57 -3.72 10.88 -7.86
C ARG A 57 -4.39 12.25 -7.71
N SER A 58 -5.39 12.34 -6.83
CA SER A 58 -6.23 13.54 -6.69
C SER A 58 -5.78 14.32 -5.47
N GLU A 59 -5.22 15.51 -5.71
CA GLU A 59 -4.82 16.44 -4.65
C GLU A 59 -6.02 16.91 -3.84
N GLU A 60 -7.10 17.30 -4.52
CA GLU A 60 -8.36 17.71 -3.88
C GLU A 60 -8.86 16.68 -2.86
N LYS A 61 -9.03 15.42 -3.28
CA LYS A 61 -9.45 14.33 -2.39
C LYS A 61 -8.44 14.05 -1.28
N ALA A 62 -7.15 14.26 -1.55
CA ALA A 62 -6.11 14.13 -0.54
C ALA A 62 -6.27 15.19 0.55
N LEU A 63 -6.45 16.45 0.16
CA LEU A 63 -6.58 17.58 1.06
C LEU A 63 -7.87 17.50 1.89
N GLU A 64 -8.99 17.07 1.28
CA GLU A 64 -10.23 16.78 2.01
C GLU A 64 -10.03 15.67 3.05
N ALA A 65 -9.40 14.56 2.66
CA ALA A 65 -9.13 13.45 3.57
C ALA A 65 -8.19 13.88 4.71
N ILE A 66 -7.15 14.67 4.41
CA ILE A 66 -6.22 15.22 5.40
C ILE A 66 -6.97 16.13 6.37
N ALA A 67 -7.79 17.06 5.89
CA ALA A 67 -8.57 17.96 6.74
C ALA A 67 -9.50 17.16 7.66
N LYS A 68 -10.16 16.12 7.12
CA LYS A 68 -11.03 15.23 7.89
C LYS A 68 -10.26 14.41 8.93
N ILE A 69 -9.07 13.89 8.60
CA ILE A 69 -8.22 13.16 9.55
C ILE A 69 -7.84 14.08 10.72
N LYS A 70 -7.41 15.31 10.42
CA LYS A 70 -7.06 16.31 11.41
C LYS A 70 -8.25 16.66 12.30
N SER A 71 -9.43 16.89 11.73
CA SER A 71 -10.63 17.22 12.52
C SER A 71 -11.11 16.08 13.43
N LEU A 72 -10.89 14.83 13.03
CA LEU A 72 -11.27 13.64 13.80
C LEU A 72 -10.26 13.32 14.92
N CYS A 73 -9.12 13.99 14.95
CA CYS A 73 -8.10 13.84 15.98
C CYS A 73 -8.10 15.12 16.84
N THR A 74 -8.70 15.06 18.02
CA THR A 74 -8.70 16.16 18.99
C THR A 74 -7.41 16.17 19.81
N PRO A 75 -6.86 17.33 20.18
CA PRO A 75 -5.54 17.41 20.80
C PRO A 75 -5.55 16.89 22.25
N THR A 76 -4.76 15.85 22.49
CA THR A 76 -3.97 15.61 23.71
C THR A 76 -3.00 14.47 23.35
N PRO A 77 -1.68 14.71 23.43
CA PRO A 77 -0.68 14.61 22.34
C PRO A 77 -0.45 13.19 21.79
N PRO A 78 0.27 12.95 20.65
CA PRO A 78 0.73 13.80 19.55
C PRO A 78 -0.08 13.67 18.23
N GLU A 79 -0.19 14.79 17.50
CA GLU A 79 -0.73 14.92 16.13
C GLU A 79 0.43 14.88 15.13
N GLY A 80 0.73 13.69 14.58
CA GLY A 80 1.83 13.48 13.63
C GLY A 80 1.75 14.39 12.39
N ASN A 81 2.64 14.21 11.43
CA ASN A 81 2.56 14.97 10.18
C ASN A 81 1.75 14.18 9.15
N ILE A 82 0.90 14.83 8.35
CA ILE A 82 0.26 14.16 7.20
C ILE A 82 0.40 15.01 5.95
N ILE A 83 1.00 14.42 4.92
CA ILE A 83 1.50 15.11 3.72
C ILE A 83 0.92 14.41 2.48
N PHE A 84 0.43 15.19 1.52
CA PHE A 84 0.03 14.63 0.23
C PHE A 84 1.27 14.30 -0.64
N LEU A 85 1.31 13.08 -1.17
CA LEU A 85 2.28 12.65 -2.17
C LEU A 85 1.58 12.38 -3.52
N PRO A 86 1.76 13.24 -4.54
CA PRO A 86 1.21 13.00 -5.87
C PRO A 86 1.76 11.69 -6.46
N LEU A 87 0.88 10.74 -6.76
CA LEU A 87 1.24 9.42 -7.27
C LEU A 87 0.07 8.79 -8.04
N SER A 88 0.32 8.41 -9.30
CA SER A 88 -0.62 7.67 -10.14
C SER A 88 -0.10 6.26 -10.40
N LEU A 89 -0.63 5.29 -9.68
CA LEU A 89 -0.18 3.89 -9.83
C LEU A 89 -0.52 3.29 -11.19
N ASP A 90 -1.54 3.81 -11.87
CA ASP A 90 -1.88 3.48 -13.24
C ASP A 90 -1.04 4.22 -14.30
N ASP A 91 -0.17 5.16 -13.91
CA ASP A 91 0.76 5.82 -14.83
C ASP A 91 2.19 5.72 -14.30
N LEU A 92 2.97 4.81 -14.90
CA LEU A 92 4.33 4.51 -14.47
C LEU A 92 5.27 5.72 -14.56
N THR A 93 4.95 6.71 -15.42
CA THR A 93 5.75 7.94 -15.53
C THR A 93 5.65 8.82 -14.28
N SER A 94 4.55 8.71 -13.51
CA SER A 94 4.33 9.47 -12.28
C SER A 94 5.17 8.96 -11.09
N ILE A 95 5.64 7.71 -11.15
CA ILE A 95 6.23 7.01 -10.01
C ILE A 95 7.60 7.57 -9.64
N LYS A 96 8.50 7.73 -10.62
CA LYS A 96 9.85 8.26 -10.36
C LYS A 96 9.84 9.70 -9.81
N PRO A 97 9.01 10.63 -10.32
CA PRO A 97 8.81 11.94 -9.69
C PRO A 97 8.33 11.86 -8.24
N ALA A 98 7.36 10.99 -7.93
CA ALA A 98 6.85 10.81 -6.57
C ALA A 98 7.96 10.34 -5.62
N VAL A 99 8.75 9.33 -6.03
CA VAL A 99 9.89 8.85 -5.25
C VAL A 99 10.91 9.96 -5.04
N LYS A 100 11.29 10.70 -6.10
CA LYS A 100 12.23 11.83 -5.99
C LYS A 100 11.76 12.88 -4.99
N ARG A 101 10.47 13.23 -5.01
CA ARG A 101 9.88 14.19 -4.07
C ARG A 101 9.97 13.67 -2.62
N PHE A 102 9.66 12.39 -2.42
CA PHE A 102 9.71 11.78 -1.09
C PHE A 102 11.15 11.72 -0.55
N VAL A 103 12.11 11.20 -1.30
CA VAL A 103 13.51 11.07 -0.84
C VAL A 103 14.26 12.41 -0.74
N ALA A 104 13.74 13.48 -1.34
CA ALA A 104 14.24 14.83 -1.12
C ALA A 104 13.75 15.44 0.19
N ALA A 105 12.62 14.97 0.72
CA ALA A 105 12.03 15.45 1.96
C ALA A 105 12.39 14.58 3.17
N GLU A 106 12.61 13.28 2.97
CA GLU A 106 12.81 12.30 4.04
C GLU A 106 14.11 11.51 3.87
N SER A 107 14.78 11.23 4.98
CA SER A 107 15.96 10.36 5.04
C SER A 107 15.64 8.92 5.45
N ARG A 108 14.38 8.63 5.79
CA ARG A 108 13.92 7.31 6.22
C ARG A 108 12.53 6.95 5.68
N LEU A 109 12.24 5.65 5.64
CA LEU A 109 10.91 5.09 5.40
C LEU A 109 10.76 3.82 6.23
N ASP A 110 9.83 3.85 7.20
CA ASP A 110 9.61 2.75 8.13
C ASP A 110 8.59 1.75 7.58
N VAL A 111 7.46 2.24 7.04
CA VAL A 111 6.47 1.34 6.46
C VAL A 111 5.89 1.88 5.16
N LEU A 112 5.92 1.05 4.12
CA LEU A 112 5.20 1.26 2.88
C LEU A 112 3.93 0.40 2.86
N PHE A 113 2.76 1.02 2.79
CA PHE A 113 1.49 0.35 2.58
C PHE A 113 1.08 0.45 1.10
N ASN A 114 1.28 -0.63 0.36
CA ASN A 114 0.69 -0.88 -0.95
C ASN A 114 -0.80 -1.26 -0.78
N ASN A 115 -1.58 -0.28 -0.33
CA ASN A 115 -3.00 -0.40 0.00
C ASN A 115 -3.92 -0.03 -1.16
N ALA A 116 -3.53 0.92 -2.03
CA ALA A 116 -4.35 1.34 -3.14
C ALA A 116 -4.74 0.15 -4.03
N GLY A 117 -6.00 0.13 -4.46
CA GLY A 117 -6.46 -0.83 -5.44
C GLY A 117 -7.82 -0.49 -6.01
N ILE A 118 -8.11 -1.00 -7.20
CA ILE A 118 -9.38 -0.84 -7.92
C ILE A 118 -9.91 -2.20 -8.36
N SER A 119 -11.23 -2.36 -8.33
CA SER A 119 -11.90 -3.64 -8.65
C SER A 119 -12.84 -3.59 -9.84
N SER A 120 -13.31 -2.40 -10.22
CA SER A 120 -14.25 -2.24 -11.36
C SER A 120 -14.07 -0.87 -12.02
N PRO A 121 -12.89 -0.58 -12.59
CA PRO A 121 -12.68 0.68 -13.29
C PRO A 121 -13.59 0.80 -14.52
N PRO A 122 -13.79 2.03 -15.04
CA PRO A 122 -14.27 2.24 -16.40
C PRO A 122 -13.44 1.43 -17.41
N ARG A 123 -14.02 1.12 -18.57
CA ARG A 123 -13.25 0.47 -19.65
C ARG A 123 -12.12 1.39 -20.09
N GLY A 124 -10.93 0.84 -20.28
CA GLY A 124 -9.76 1.59 -20.70
C GLY A 124 -8.46 0.91 -20.32
N THR A 125 -7.35 1.52 -20.73
CA THR A 125 -6.00 1.08 -20.41
C THR A 125 -5.22 2.18 -19.73
N SER A 126 -4.15 1.83 -19.02
CA SER A 126 -3.15 2.79 -18.56
C SER A 126 -2.50 3.53 -19.75
N PRO A 127 -1.79 4.65 -19.49
CA PRO A 127 -1.01 5.33 -20.54
C PRO A 127 0.05 4.44 -21.19
N GLN A 128 0.53 3.41 -20.48
CA GLN A 128 1.46 2.41 -21.01
C GLN A 128 0.75 1.24 -21.72
N GLY A 129 -0.58 1.28 -21.86
CA GLY A 129 -1.36 0.30 -22.62
C GLY A 129 -1.66 -1.01 -21.87
N HIS A 130 -1.53 -1.03 -20.55
CA HIS A 130 -1.90 -2.17 -19.69
C HIS A 130 -3.35 -2.08 -19.23
N ASP A 131 -3.94 -3.21 -18.82
CA ASP A 131 -5.19 -3.21 -18.08
C ASP A 131 -5.09 -2.29 -16.84
N LEU A 132 -6.15 -1.55 -16.53
CA LEU A 132 -6.15 -0.57 -15.45
C LEU A 132 -6.01 -1.22 -14.07
N GLN A 133 -6.63 -2.37 -13.84
CA GLN A 133 -6.52 -3.09 -12.57
C GLN A 133 -5.10 -3.61 -12.41
N PHE A 134 -4.54 -4.23 -13.44
CA PHE A 134 -3.17 -4.73 -13.42
C PHE A 134 -2.14 -3.62 -13.23
N ALA A 135 -2.29 -2.49 -13.93
CA ALA A 135 -1.43 -1.32 -13.77
C ALA A 135 -1.50 -0.79 -12.34
N THR A 136 -2.71 -0.53 -11.83
CA THR A 136 -2.92 0.12 -10.52
C THR A 136 -2.58 -0.79 -9.34
N ASN A 137 -2.96 -2.07 -9.42
CA ASN A 137 -2.89 -2.98 -8.27
C ASN A 137 -1.53 -3.69 -8.21
N CYS A 138 -0.85 -3.90 -9.34
CA CYS A 138 0.38 -4.70 -9.41
C CYS A 138 1.58 -3.90 -9.94
N LEU A 139 1.55 -3.43 -11.20
CA LEU A 139 2.73 -2.84 -11.84
C LEU A 139 3.19 -1.56 -11.15
N GLY A 140 2.27 -0.64 -10.88
CA GLY A 140 2.56 0.62 -10.20
C GLY A 140 3.15 0.40 -8.81
N PRO A 141 2.46 -0.34 -7.91
CA PRO A 141 2.98 -0.64 -6.57
C PRO A 141 4.33 -1.36 -6.60
N HIS A 142 4.53 -2.29 -7.55
CA HIS A 142 5.82 -2.95 -7.74
C HIS A 142 6.93 -1.97 -8.09
N LEU A 143 6.75 -1.15 -9.13
CA LEU A 143 7.77 -0.18 -9.52
C LEU A 143 8.03 0.85 -8.41
N PHE A 144 6.98 1.33 -7.75
CA PHE A 144 7.10 2.26 -6.62
C PHE A 144 7.90 1.66 -5.47
N THR A 145 7.61 0.41 -5.11
CA THR A 145 8.35 -0.33 -4.08
C THR A 145 9.82 -0.51 -4.47
N GLN A 146 10.10 -0.96 -5.69
CA GLN A 146 11.48 -1.18 -6.17
C GLN A 146 12.32 0.11 -6.09
N LEU A 147 11.74 1.25 -6.47
CA LEU A 147 12.42 2.54 -6.40
C LEU A 147 12.59 3.08 -4.98
N LEU A 148 11.77 2.64 -4.01
CA LEU A 148 11.91 2.96 -2.59
C LEU A 148 12.82 1.99 -1.83
N LEU A 149 13.25 0.87 -2.42
CA LEU A 149 14.12 -0.10 -1.75
C LEU A 149 15.40 0.49 -1.17
N PRO A 150 16.10 1.45 -1.81
CA PRO A 150 17.31 2.03 -1.22
C PRO A 150 17.05 2.70 0.15
N ILE A 151 15.99 3.50 0.29
CA ILE A 151 15.67 4.19 1.55
C ILE A 151 15.08 3.22 2.59
N LEU A 152 14.32 2.22 2.17
CA LEU A 152 13.82 1.14 3.04
C LEU A 152 15.00 0.35 3.64
N ARG A 153 15.98 -0.04 2.81
CA ARG A 153 17.20 -0.75 3.26
C ARG A 153 18.07 0.10 4.16
N HIS A 154 18.25 1.38 3.81
CA HIS A 154 18.98 2.33 4.66
C HIS A 154 18.34 2.44 6.05
N THR A 155 17.02 2.60 6.09
CA THR A 155 16.27 2.68 7.35
C THR A 155 16.42 1.38 8.15
N ALA A 156 16.26 0.22 7.50
CA ALA A 156 16.36 -1.08 8.16
C ALA A 156 17.75 -1.36 8.76
N GLY A 157 18.81 -0.85 8.14
CA GLY A 157 20.17 -0.95 8.68
C GLY A 157 20.45 -0.02 9.87
N ALA A 158 19.61 1.00 10.07
CA ALA A 158 19.75 2.00 11.14
C ALA A 158 18.72 1.83 12.27
N THR A 159 17.83 0.85 12.18
CA THR A 159 16.74 0.61 13.14
C THR A 159 16.75 -0.83 13.65
N PRO A 160 16.05 -1.14 14.76
CA PRO A 160 15.97 -2.51 15.27
C PRO A 160 15.45 -3.50 14.22
N VAL A 161 15.89 -4.76 14.33
CA VAL A 161 15.45 -5.84 13.44
C VAL A 161 13.92 -5.92 13.37
N ALA A 162 13.39 -6.18 12.17
CA ALA A 162 11.96 -6.30 11.89
C ALA A 162 11.10 -5.03 12.18
N SER A 163 11.73 -3.84 12.22
CA SER A 163 11.03 -2.56 12.35
C SER A 163 10.53 -1.96 11.02
N VAL A 164 11.23 -2.22 9.91
CA VAL A 164 10.85 -1.74 8.57
C VAL A 164 10.01 -2.76 7.83
N ARG A 165 8.92 -2.33 7.18
CA ARG A 165 7.96 -3.24 6.53
C ARG A 165 7.46 -2.71 5.19
N VAL A 166 7.21 -3.63 4.26
CA VAL A 166 6.41 -3.36 3.05
C VAL A 166 5.16 -4.24 3.13
N ILE A 167 3.99 -3.61 3.14
CA ILE A 167 2.70 -4.27 3.32
C ILE A 167 1.95 -4.25 1.99
N TRP A 168 1.50 -5.43 1.55
CA TRP A 168 0.73 -5.62 0.33
C TRP A 168 -0.72 -5.98 0.65
N THR A 169 -1.66 -5.08 0.38
CA THR A 169 -3.08 -5.34 0.68
C THR A 169 -3.69 -6.26 -0.37
N ALA A 170 -3.99 -7.48 0.03
CA ALA A 170 -4.70 -8.47 -0.77
C ALA A 170 -6.23 -8.30 -0.67
N SER A 171 -6.99 -9.39 -0.74
CA SER A 171 -8.44 -9.41 -0.55
C SER A 171 -8.92 -10.83 -0.27
N ILE A 172 -9.99 -10.96 0.51
CA ILE A 172 -10.66 -12.25 0.80
C ILE A 172 -11.06 -13.02 -0.46
N VAL A 173 -11.22 -12.34 -1.61
CA VAL A 173 -11.53 -13.01 -2.88
C VAL A 173 -10.44 -14.01 -3.27
N VAL A 174 -9.20 -13.81 -2.81
CA VAL A 174 -8.10 -14.77 -3.02
C VAL A 174 -8.41 -16.08 -2.31
N ASP A 175 -8.71 -16.04 -1.01
CA ASP A 175 -9.02 -17.25 -0.23
C ASP A 175 -10.32 -17.92 -0.66
N ALA A 176 -11.27 -17.15 -1.22
CA ALA A 176 -12.58 -17.65 -1.61
C ALA A 176 -12.63 -18.22 -3.04
N PHE A 177 -11.83 -17.68 -3.97
CA PHE A 177 -12.01 -17.93 -5.41
C PHE A 177 -10.71 -18.20 -6.18
N ALA A 178 -9.53 -18.16 -5.55
CA ALA A 178 -8.30 -18.52 -6.24
C ALA A 178 -8.35 -19.97 -6.74
N LEU A 179 -7.75 -20.22 -7.90
CA LEU A 179 -7.57 -21.58 -8.39
C LEU A 179 -6.53 -22.30 -7.54
N GLU A 180 -6.65 -23.62 -7.38
CA GLU A 180 -5.63 -24.43 -6.71
C GLU A 180 -4.26 -24.34 -7.42
N THR A 181 -4.27 -24.07 -8.73
CA THR A 181 -3.08 -23.87 -9.55
C THR A 181 -2.46 -22.47 -9.41
N GLY A 182 -3.07 -21.56 -8.64
CA GLY A 182 -2.59 -20.18 -8.45
C GLY A 182 -3.08 -19.21 -9.52
N ILE A 183 -2.18 -18.41 -10.10
CA ILE A 183 -2.49 -17.42 -11.15
C ILE A 183 -2.29 -18.03 -12.53
N ASP A 184 -3.27 -17.85 -13.40
CA ASP A 184 -3.04 -17.93 -14.84
C ASP A 184 -2.46 -16.60 -15.34
N LEU A 185 -1.16 -16.61 -15.66
CA LEU A 185 -0.44 -15.42 -16.14
C LEU A 185 -0.94 -14.97 -17.52
N ALA A 186 -1.49 -15.87 -18.33
CA ALA A 186 -2.05 -15.52 -19.62
C ALA A 186 -3.32 -14.68 -19.43
N GLU A 187 -4.16 -15.00 -18.43
CA GLU A 187 -5.34 -14.21 -18.08
C GLU A 187 -4.97 -12.82 -17.53
N LEU A 188 -3.90 -12.72 -16.72
CA LEU A 188 -3.47 -11.46 -16.11
C LEU A 188 -3.07 -10.39 -17.15
N LEU A 189 -2.58 -10.81 -18.31
CA LEU A 189 -2.15 -9.93 -19.40
C LEU A 189 -3.27 -9.63 -20.41
N GLN A 190 -4.44 -10.26 -20.29
CA GLN A 190 -5.57 -10.00 -21.16
C GLN A 190 -6.26 -8.68 -20.80
N LYS A 191 -6.29 -7.77 -21.77
CA LYS A 191 -6.84 -6.41 -21.61
C LYS A 191 -8.36 -6.38 -21.45
N ASP A 192 -9.05 -7.43 -21.93
CA ASP A 192 -10.51 -7.51 -21.99
C ASP A 192 -11.10 -8.60 -21.09
N ALA A 193 -10.29 -9.18 -20.20
CA ALA A 193 -10.78 -10.20 -19.27
C ALA A 193 -11.84 -9.63 -18.31
N GLU A 194 -12.71 -10.51 -17.82
CA GLU A 194 -13.83 -10.13 -16.96
C GLU A 194 -13.32 -9.40 -15.71
N LYS A 195 -13.89 -8.22 -15.39
CA LYS A 195 -13.38 -7.34 -14.32
C LYS A 195 -13.21 -8.04 -12.97
N SER A 196 -14.15 -8.91 -12.62
CA SER A 196 -14.13 -9.70 -11.38
C SER A 196 -12.94 -10.67 -11.36
N ARG A 197 -12.70 -11.35 -12.49
CA ARG A 197 -11.58 -12.27 -12.67
C ARG A 197 -10.24 -11.53 -12.68
N ASN A 198 -10.16 -10.41 -13.39
CA ASN A 198 -8.98 -9.55 -13.36
C ASN A 198 -8.69 -9.03 -11.95
N TYR A 199 -9.72 -8.63 -11.21
CA TYR A 199 -9.55 -8.17 -9.83
C TYR A 199 -8.95 -9.28 -8.96
N LEU A 200 -9.54 -10.47 -9.01
CA LEU A 200 -9.02 -11.66 -8.32
C LEU A 200 -7.54 -11.88 -8.68
N ASN A 201 -7.21 -11.97 -9.97
CA ASN A 201 -5.86 -12.20 -10.44
C ASN A 201 -4.88 -11.13 -9.94
N THR A 202 -5.26 -9.85 -9.94
CA THR A 202 -4.41 -8.79 -9.39
C THR A 202 -4.21 -8.90 -7.87
N LYS A 203 -5.21 -9.38 -7.13
CA LYS A 203 -5.10 -9.56 -5.67
C LYS A 203 -4.29 -10.79 -5.30
N ILE A 204 -4.33 -11.85 -6.10
CA ILE A 204 -3.34 -12.93 -5.98
C ILE A 204 -1.95 -12.39 -6.37
N GLY A 205 -1.86 -11.51 -7.37
CA GLY A 205 -0.61 -10.85 -7.76
C GLY A 205 0.08 -10.12 -6.61
N ASN A 206 -0.69 -9.49 -5.71
CA ASN A 206 -0.14 -8.85 -4.52
C ASN A 206 0.55 -9.84 -3.57
N TRP A 207 0.07 -11.08 -3.45
CA TRP A 207 0.75 -12.14 -2.69
C TRP A 207 2.08 -12.52 -3.34
N PHE A 208 2.08 -12.77 -4.65
CA PHE A 208 3.31 -13.10 -5.37
C PHE A 208 4.33 -11.95 -5.34
N LEU A 209 3.89 -10.69 -5.42
CA LEU A 209 4.77 -9.54 -5.29
C LEU A 209 5.37 -9.43 -3.88
N ALA A 210 4.59 -9.75 -2.84
CA ALA A 210 5.09 -9.81 -1.47
C ALA A 210 6.16 -10.91 -1.30
N ASP A 211 5.87 -12.12 -1.77
CA ASP A 211 6.80 -13.25 -1.72
C ASP A 211 8.07 -13.01 -2.55
N ALA A 212 7.91 -12.53 -3.78
CA ALA A 212 9.04 -12.19 -4.64
C ALA A 212 9.93 -11.12 -4.02
N LEU A 213 9.34 -10.11 -3.36
CA LEU A 213 10.10 -9.07 -2.66
C LEU A 213 10.87 -9.65 -1.47
N ALA A 214 10.23 -10.50 -0.66
CA ALA A 214 10.91 -11.17 0.46
C ALA A 214 12.12 -11.98 -0.03
N ASN A 215 11.91 -12.82 -1.04
CA ASN A 215 12.97 -13.61 -1.68
C ASN A 215 14.09 -12.74 -2.30
N GLN A 216 13.75 -11.59 -2.88
CA GLN A 216 14.73 -10.65 -3.41
C GLN A 216 15.59 -10.05 -2.29
N ILE A 217 14.99 -9.68 -1.16
CA ILE A 217 15.70 -9.05 -0.04
C ILE A 217 16.58 -10.06 0.70
N ASP A 218 16.11 -11.30 0.90
CA ASP A 218 16.86 -12.34 1.61
C ASP A 218 18.13 -12.76 0.86
N LYS A 219 18.09 -12.81 -0.48
CA LYS A 219 19.27 -13.10 -1.30
C LYS A 219 20.39 -12.05 -1.18
N HIS A 220 20.07 -10.84 -0.73
CA HIS A 220 21.06 -9.78 -0.48
C HIS A 220 21.58 -9.76 0.97
N HIS A 221 21.08 -10.66 1.84
CA HIS A 221 21.53 -10.85 3.22
C HIS A 221 22.22 -12.20 3.43
N ALA A 222 22.44 -12.98 2.37
CA ALA A 222 23.30 -14.15 2.43
C ALA A 222 24.77 -13.68 2.60
N PRO A 223 25.52 -14.24 3.57
CA PRO A 223 26.90 -13.84 3.87
C PRO A 223 27.87 -14.06 2.71
#